data_AF-A0A5B2XIM0-F1
#
_entry.id   AF-A0A5B2XIM0-F1
#
_cell.length_a   1.000
_cell.length_b   1.000
_cell.length_c   1.000
_cell.angle_alpha   90.00
_cell.angle_beta   90.00
_cell.angle_gamma   90.00
#
_symmetry.space_group_name_H-M   'P 1'
#
loop_
_entity.id
_entity.type
_entity.pdbx_description
1 polymer ?
#
loop_
_entity_poly.entity_id
_entity_poly.type
_entity_poly.pdbx_seq_one_letter_code
_entity_poly.pdbx_strand_id
1 'polypeptide(L)'
;MNLLISGGAWTQTAAATALAGGPAEVHAFLATGLTLAVEQDDRVALESLAATTSRPKLKQAAPAALAGSHDQVLAILRDRAYEGTGIDDEIEVQRLLNTGGPSTRRAANAALSGSPADVRDFLKNGQQQTRDVDEQLAVQKVINTGGPEVKAAGQASQEGPASWRQVFLNSGQYATAQRDADTAAHAAVIARHVAQAAQTAATAHETANRASEFAARASNASAEADGWARQAENSKNEAAQAANASADAAQKSADQAVASAQQARQAQQAALADARAAETSANQARTSASRANDYAATAQTYADQARASELAAGKSADDAAAASEDAKKFAAEQLQAEGRQRKADADAVGTGNVTVDDEAALRAVGGQELVDQYRKAQADANKSIFDWIIQNGGQILVDLFAGGIKRASTILALSIA
;
A
#
# COMPACT_ATOMS: atom_id res chain seq x y z
N MET A 1 12.50 -5.05 -29.62
CA MET A 1 12.11 -4.46 -28.33
C MET A 1 12.32 -2.96 -28.43
N ASN A 2 11.30 -2.14 -28.17
CA ASN A 2 11.42 -0.68 -28.33
C ASN A 2 11.85 -0.03 -27.01
N LEU A 3 13.16 0.20 -26.86
CA LEU A 3 13.77 0.72 -25.64
C LEU A 3 13.31 2.14 -25.26
N LEU A 4 12.77 2.91 -26.22
CA LEU A 4 12.16 4.23 -25.98
C LEU A 4 10.88 4.16 -25.14
N ILE A 5 10.24 2.99 -25.08
CA ILE A 5 8.93 2.81 -24.42
C ILE A 5 9.05 1.81 -23.26
N SER A 6 9.93 0.80 -23.37
CA SER A 6 10.05 -0.27 -22.38
C SER A 6 11.25 -0.12 -21.43
N GLY A 7 12.18 0.80 -21.69
CA GLY A 7 13.34 1.05 -20.82
C GLY A 7 12.98 1.89 -19.59
N GLY A 8 13.84 1.89 -18.57
CA GLY A 8 13.78 2.91 -17.52
C GLY A 8 14.22 4.28 -18.04
N ALA A 9 14.13 5.30 -17.20
CA ALA A 9 14.37 6.69 -17.61
C ALA A 9 15.75 6.90 -18.25
N TRP A 10 16.80 6.25 -17.72
CA TRP A 10 18.15 6.33 -18.27
C TRP A 10 18.24 5.63 -19.62
N THR A 11 17.65 4.43 -19.74
CA THR A 11 17.64 3.67 -21.00
C THR A 11 16.86 4.40 -22.09
N GLN A 12 15.72 5.02 -21.77
CA GLN A 12 14.92 5.78 -22.73
C GLN A 12 15.67 7.01 -23.25
N THR A 13 16.25 7.80 -22.34
CA THR A 13 17.01 9.01 -22.68
C THR A 13 18.26 8.68 -23.50
N ALA A 14 19.00 7.63 -23.13
CA ALA A 14 20.16 7.18 -23.88
C ALA A 14 19.78 6.67 -25.28
N ALA A 15 18.68 5.90 -25.40
CA ALA A 15 18.17 5.45 -26.69
C ALA A 15 17.71 6.61 -27.59
N ALA A 16 17.02 7.61 -27.02
CA ALA A 16 16.58 8.80 -27.76
C ALA A 16 17.77 9.63 -28.25
N THR A 17 18.78 9.80 -27.40
CA THR A 17 20.03 10.50 -27.72
C THR A 17 20.78 9.82 -28.86
N ALA A 18 20.90 8.49 -28.81
CA ALA A 18 21.56 7.70 -29.85
C ALA A 18 20.85 7.81 -31.21
N LEU A 19 19.51 7.73 -31.21
CA LEU A 19 18.70 7.88 -32.43
C LEU A 19 18.78 9.29 -33.04
N ALA A 20 19.01 10.31 -32.21
CA ALA A 20 19.18 11.69 -32.68
C ALA A 20 20.58 12.01 -33.21
N GLY A 21 21.61 11.22 -32.86
CA GLY A 21 23.01 11.45 -33.22
C GLY A 21 23.44 10.90 -34.58
N GLY A 22 22.91 9.73 -34.97
CA GLY A 22 23.26 9.05 -36.22
C GLY A 22 23.79 7.63 -36.02
N PRO A 23 24.26 6.95 -37.09
CA PRO A 23 24.65 5.54 -37.00
C PRO A 23 25.81 5.26 -36.03
N ALA A 24 26.78 6.18 -35.89
CA ALA A 24 27.93 6.00 -35.00
C ALA A 24 27.50 6.01 -33.52
N GLU A 25 26.57 6.89 -33.16
CA GLU A 25 26.01 7.06 -31.82
C GLU A 25 25.09 5.88 -31.46
N VAL A 26 24.35 5.34 -32.43
CA VAL A 26 23.61 4.07 -32.25
C VAL A 26 24.57 2.91 -31.99
N HIS A 27 25.70 2.82 -32.72
CA HIS A 27 26.71 1.80 -32.48
C HIS A 27 27.36 1.94 -31.09
N ALA A 28 27.72 3.15 -30.68
CA ALA A 28 28.27 3.43 -29.35
C ALA A 28 27.28 3.10 -28.22
N PHE A 29 26.00 3.43 -28.42
CA PHE A 29 24.93 3.07 -27.48
C PHE A 29 24.79 1.54 -27.36
N LEU A 30 24.77 0.80 -28.46
CA LEU A 30 24.68 -0.66 -28.42
C LEU A 30 25.93 -1.32 -27.84
N ALA A 31 27.11 -0.75 -28.05
CA ALA A 31 28.38 -1.30 -27.57
C ALA A 31 28.54 -1.16 -26.05
N THR A 32 28.24 0.02 -25.49
CA THR A 32 28.47 0.31 -24.05
C THR A 32 27.35 1.12 -23.40
N GLY A 33 26.73 2.06 -24.13
CA GLY A 33 25.74 2.99 -23.56
C GLY A 33 24.49 2.32 -22.99
N LEU A 34 24.02 1.23 -23.59
CA LEU A 34 22.86 0.47 -23.13
C LEU A 34 23.11 -0.18 -21.78
N THR A 35 24.26 -0.84 -21.60
CA THR A 35 24.62 -1.49 -20.34
C THR A 35 24.71 -0.48 -19.20
N LEU A 36 25.34 0.67 -19.46
CA LEU A 36 25.47 1.74 -18.47
C LEU A 36 24.11 2.35 -18.10
N ALA A 37 23.23 2.55 -19.09
CA ALA A 37 21.90 3.09 -18.86
C ALA A 37 21.00 2.12 -18.06
N VAL A 38 21.07 0.81 -18.36
CA VAL A 38 20.36 -0.22 -17.61
C VAL A 38 20.87 -0.31 -16.17
N GLU A 39 22.18 -0.21 -15.95
CA GLU A 39 22.75 -0.20 -14.60
C GLU A 39 22.24 1.00 -13.78
N GLN A 40 22.15 2.19 -14.37
CA GLN A 40 21.60 3.35 -13.67
C GLN A 40 20.11 3.19 -13.37
N ASP A 41 19.32 2.64 -14.31
CA ASP A 41 17.92 2.32 -14.07
C ASP A 41 17.74 1.32 -12.91
N ASP A 42 18.58 0.28 -12.84
CA ASP A 42 18.56 -0.69 -11.74
C ASP A 42 18.96 -0.04 -10.40
N ARG A 43 19.97 0.83 -10.38
CA ARG A 43 20.36 1.54 -9.15
C ARG A 43 19.24 2.45 -8.65
N VAL A 44 18.57 3.18 -9.53
CA VAL A 44 17.38 3.98 -9.19
C VAL A 44 16.24 3.08 -8.67
N ALA A 45 16.03 1.92 -9.29
CA ALA A 45 15.03 0.96 -8.83
C ALA A 45 15.33 0.46 -7.40
N LEU A 46 16.60 0.18 -7.09
CA LEU A 46 17.02 -0.24 -5.75
C LEU A 46 16.89 0.90 -4.73
N GLU A 47 17.24 2.13 -5.10
CA GLU A 47 17.06 3.30 -4.24
C GLU A 47 15.57 3.53 -3.92
N SER A 48 14.69 3.47 -4.93
CA SER A 48 13.25 3.58 -4.72
C SER A 48 12.72 2.44 -3.84
N LEU A 49 13.18 1.21 -4.06
CA LEU A 49 12.83 0.07 -3.23
C LEU A 49 13.26 0.28 -1.77
N ALA A 50 14.49 0.75 -1.53
CA ALA A 50 15.00 1.03 -0.19
C ALA A 50 14.24 2.17 0.52
N ALA A 51 13.78 3.17 -0.24
CA ALA A 51 12.99 4.26 0.29
C ALA A 51 11.58 3.83 0.72
N THR A 52 10.98 2.85 0.05
CA THR A 52 9.57 2.44 0.29
C THR A 52 9.42 1.13 1.05
N THR A 53 10.49 0.35 1.22
CA THR A 53 10.41 -0.96 1.86
C THR A 53 10.14 -0.87 3.36
N SER A 54 9.33 -1.80 3.86
CA SER A 54 9.14 -2.06 5.30
C SER A 54 10.18 -3.03 5.86
N ARG A 55 11.07 -3.57 5.02
CA ARG A 55 12.09 -4.58 5.39
C ARG A 55 13.34 -3.88 5.96
N PRO A 56 13.58 -3.90 7.29
CA PRO A 56 14.64 -3.12 7.91
C PRO A 56 16.04 -3.55 7.46
N LYS A 57 16.31 -4.86 7.28
CA LYS A 57 17.63 -5.32 6.82
C LYS A 57 17.89 -4.96 5.36
N LEU A 58 16.87 -4.96 4.52
CA LEU A 58 16.97 -4.43 3.16
C LEU A 58 17.35 -2.94 3.15
N LYS A 59 16.69 -2.13 3.99
CA LYS A 59 16.98 -0.69 4.10
C LYS A 59 18.41 -0.43 4.56
N GLN A 60 18.94 -1.27 5.45
CA GLN A 60 20.33 -1.20 5.92
C GLN A 60 21.35 -1.64 4.85
N ALA A 61 21.03 -2.68 4.07
CA ALA A 61 21.94 -3.24 3.07
C ALA A 61 22.00 -2.45 1.76
N ALA A 62 20.91 -1.76 1.39
CA ALA A 62 20.79 -1.09 0.10
C ALA A 62 21.90 -0.04 -0.19
N PRO A 63 22.31 0.84 0.75
CA PRO A 63 23.39 1.80 0.49
C PRO A 63 24.72 1.14 0.10
N ALA A 64 25.05 0.01 0.73
CA ALA A 64 26.29 -0.72 0.42
C ALA A 64 26.25 -1.35 -0.98
N ALA A 65 25.10 -1.90 -1.39
CA ALA A 65 24.91 -2.43 -2.75
C ALA A 65 24.90 -1.30 -3.80
N LEU A 66 24.29 -0.16 -3.48
CA LEU A 66 24.29 1.03 -4.36
C LEU A 66 25.69 1.64 -4.54
N ALA A 67 26.58 1.53 -3.56
CA ALA A 67 27.99 1.91 -3.69
C ALA A 67 28.87 0.82 -4.31
N GLY A 68 28.31 -0.38 -4.52
CA GLY A 68 29.01 -1.57 -4.97
C GLY A 68 28.85 -1.87 -6.47
N SER A 69 29.11 -3.12 -6.87
CA SER A 69 29.00 -3.57 -8.27
C SER A 69 27.55 -3.68 -8.74
N HIS A 70 27.31 -3.65 -10.06
CA HIS A 70 25.98 -3.88 -10.63
C HIS A 70 25.41 -5.25 -10.23
N ASP A 71 26.26 -6.28 -10.13
CA ASP A 71 25.85 -7.61 -9.64
C ASP A 71 25.28 -7.57 -8.22
N GLN A 72 25.83 -6.72 -7.33
CA GLN A 72 25.29 -6.55 -5.97
C GLN A 72 23.92 -5.87 -5.98
N VAL A 73 23.69 -4.92 -6.90
CA VAL A 73 22.38 -4.31 -7.11
C VAL A 73 21.38 -5.34 -7.63
N LEU A 74 21.77 -6.13 -8.63
CA LEU A 74 20.93 -7.17 -9.23
C LEU A 74 20.58 -8.29 -8.24
N ALA A 75 21.51 -8.70 -7.39
CA ALA A 75 21.27 -9.70 -6.36
C ALA A 75 20.11 -9.29 -5.42
N ILE A 76 20.00 -8.00 -5.08
CA ILE A 76 18.90 -7.49 -4.25
C ILE A 76 17.61 -7.37 -5.05
N LEU A 77 17.67 -6.82 -6.26
CA LEU A 77 16.48 -6.56 -7.07
C LEU A 77 15.80 -7.85 -7.54
N ARG A 78 16.58 -8.82 -7.99
CA ARG A 78 16.09 -10.08 -8.57
C ARG A 78 15.84 -11.14 -7.50
N ASP A 79 16.85 -11.37 -6.65
CA ASP A 79 16.88 -12.53 -5.77
C ASP A 79 16.56 -12.20 -4.31
N ARG A 80 16.40 -10.90 -3.98
CA ARG A 80 16.28 -10.41 -2.60
C ARG A 80 17.44 -10.89 -1.73
N ALA A 81 18.61 -11.05 -2.34
CA ALA A 81 19.82 -11.52 -1.69
C ALA A 81 20.56 -10.33 -1.06
N TYR A 82 20.46 -10.22 0.26
CA TYR A 82 21.17 -9.23 1.06
C TYR A 82 21.38 -9.76 2.48
N GLU A 83 22.33 -9.16 3.20
CA GLU A 83 22.61 -9.54 4.58
C GLU A 83 21.39 -9.30 5.48
N GLY A 84 20.98 -10.33 6.21
CA GLY A 84 19.79 -10.26 7.08
C GLY A 84 18.45 -10.49 6.38
N THR A 85 18.43 -10.92 5.11
CA THR A 85 17.17 -11.24 4.41
C THR A 85 16.29 -12.26 5.16
N GLY A 86 16.90 -13.25 5.83
CA GLY A 86 16.18 -14.22 6.66
C GLY A 86 15.48 -13.59 7.87
N ILE A 87 16.08 -12.58 8.49
CA ILE A 87 15.47 -11.84 9.60
C ILE A 87 14.24 -11.07 9.10
N ASP A 88 14.34 -10.40 7.95
CA ASP A 88 13.19 -9.71 7.35
C ASP A 88 12.07 -10.69 6.94
N ASP A 89 12.43 -11.86 6.42
CA ASP A 89 11.46 -12.90 6.07
C ASP A 89 10.74 -13.42 7.33
N GLU A 90 11.46 -13.69 8.41
CA GLU A 90 10.86 -14.09 9.70
C GLU A 90 9.93 -13.01 10.26
N ILE A 91 10.32 -11.73 10.19
CA ILE A 91 9.47 -10.60 10.59
C ILE A 91 8.17 -10.58 9.78
N GLU A 92 8.25 -10.79 8.47
CA GLU A 92 7.06 -10.79 7.60
C GLU A 92 6.16 -11.99 7.90
N VAL A 93 6.72 -13.18 8.12
CA VAL A 93 5.93 -14.35 8.55
C VAL A 93 5.29 -14.13 9.92
N GLN A 94 5.99 -13.50 10.87
CA GLN A 94 5.43 -13.13 12.17
C GLN A 94 4.29 -12.11 12.04
N ARG A 95 4.39 -11.17 11.10
CA ARG A 95 3.30 -10.24 10.79
C ARG A 95 2.07 -10.98 10.24
N LEU A 96 2.28 -11.93 9.33
CA LEU A 96 1.22 -12.79 8.79
C LEU A 96 0.61 -13.71 9.86
N LEU A 97 1.42 -14.20 10.80
CA LEU A 97 0.96 -14.95 11.96
C LEU A 97 0.05 -14.09 12.87
N ASN A 98 0.34 -12.81 13.02
CA ASN A 98 -0.47 -11.92 13.87
C ASN A 98 -1.74 -11.41 13.16
N THR A 99 -1.71 -11.26 11.84
CA THR A 99 -2.79 -10.63 11.06
C THR A 99 -3.64 -11.61 10.26
N GLY A 100 -3.12 -12.81 9.98
CA GLY A 100 -3.75 -13.81 9.13
C GLY A 100 -4.94 -14.54 9.76
N GLY A 101 -5.69 -15.25 8.93
CA GLY A 101 -6.74 -16.16 9.37
C GLY A 101 -6.16 -17.46 9.96
N PRO A 102 -7.02 -18.35 10.51
CA PRO A 102 -6.58 -19.55 11.20
C PRO A 102 -5.66 -20.47 10.39
N SER A 103 -5.90 -20.62 9.09
CA SER A 103 -5.06 -21.42 8.18
C SER A 103 -3.70 -20.77 7.97
N THR A 104 -3.68 -19.46 7.69
CA THR A 104 -2.44 -18.68 7.54
C THR A 104 -1.60 -18.73 8.81
N ARG A 105 -2.23 -18.60 9.98
CA ARG A 105 -1.52 -18.69 11.28
C ARG A 105 -0.89 -20.05 11.52
N ARG A 106 -1.61 -21.12 11.24
CA ARG A 106 -1.09 -22.49 11.39
C ARG A 106 0.12 -22.71 10.49
N ALA A 107 0.04 -22.30 9.22
CA ALA A 107 1.13 -22.44 8.27
C ALA A 107 2.33 -21.54 8.61
N ALA A 108 2.09 -20.30 9.01
CA ALA A 108 3.14 -19.38 9.45
C ALA A 108 3.89 -19.93 10.67
N ASN A 109 3.19 -20.48 11.67
CA ASN A 109 3.82 -21.15 12.82
C ASN A 109 4.67 -22.34 12.40
N ALA A 110 4.17 -23.17 11.46
CA ALA A 110 4.92 -24.30 10.95
C ALA A 110 6.20 -23.85 10.23
N ALA A 111 6.12 -22.80 9.42
CA ALA A 111 7.25 -22.21 8.71
C ALA A 111 8.31 -21.64 9.68
N LEU A 112 7.88 -20.90 10.70
CA LEU A 112 8.77 -20.35 11.74
C LEU A 112 9.41 -21.42 12.63
N SER A 113 8.80 -22.60 12.72
CA SER A 113 9.37 -23.75 13.47
C SER A 113 10.33 -24.60 12.62
N GLY A 114 10.43 -24.30 11.32
CA GLY A 114 11.25 -25.03 10.37
C GLY A 114 12.60 -24.35 10.10
N SER A 115 13.09 -24.54 8.89
CA SER A 115 14.30 -23.91 8.37
C SER A 115 14.01 -22.54 7.73
N PRO A 116 15.04 -21.69 7.51
CA PRO A 116 14.88 -20.48 6.71
C PRO A 116 14.37 -20.73 5.28
N ALA A 117 14.54 -21.95 4.74
CA ALA A 117 13.95 -22.32 3.47
C ALA A 117 12.43 -22.48 3.57
N ASP A 118 11.91 -22.98 4.68
CA ASP A 118 10.48 -23.15 4.94
C ASP A 118 9.79 -21.79 5.12
N VAL A 119 10.44 -20.84 5.80
CA VAL A 119 9.98 -19.44 5.90
C VAL A 119 9.82 -18.82 4.51
N ARG A 120 10.83 -18.96 3.64
CA ARG A 120 10.78 -18.44 2.27
C ARG A 120 9.77 -19.15 1.40
N ASP A 121 9.64 -20.47 1.52
CA ASP A 121 8.64 -21.24 0.77
C ASP A 121 7.22 -20.82 1.14
N PHE A 122 6.95 -20.60 2.44
CA PHE A 122 5.67 -20.08 2.89
C PHE A 122 5.37 -18.70 2.33
N LEU A 123 6.33 -17.77 2.37
CA LEU A 123 6.16 -16.42 1.78
C LEU A 123 5.94 -16.45 0.27
N LYS A 124 6.61 -17.37 -0.43
CA LYS A 124 6.55 -17.46 -1.90
C LYS A 124 5.31 -18.19 -2.41
N ASN A 125 4.98 -19.33 -1.79
CA ASN A 125 4.01 -20.29 -2.32
C ASN A 125 2.83 -20.52 -1.35
N GLY A 126 3.07 -20.48 -0.04
CA GLY A 126 2.07 -20.85 0.97
C GLY A 126 1.03 -19.77 1.28
N GLN A 127 1.42 -18.50 1.27
CA GLN A 127 0.57 -17.38 1.73
C GLN A 127 -0.77 -17.30 0.97
N GLN A 128 -0.74 -17.39 -0.36
CA GLN A 128 -1.95 -17.25 -1.16
C GLN A 128 -2.91 -18.43 -0.94
N GLN A 129 -2.37 -19.64 -0.85
CA GLN A 129 -3.16 -20.85 -0.60
C GLN A 129 -3.86 -20.78 0.76
N THR A 130 -3.16 -20.36 1.80
CA THR A 130 -3.76 -20.24 3.14
C THR A 130 -4.77 -19.11 3.22
N ARG A 131 -4.53 -18.01 2.52
CA ARG A 131 -5.48 -16.90 2.39
C ARG A 131 -6.77 -17.35 1.71
N ASP A 132 -6.69 -18.10 0.63
CA ASP A 132 -7.88 -18.61 -0.08
C ASP A 132 -8.73 -19.51 0.83
N VAL A 133 -8.09 -20.37 1.62
CA VAL A 133 -8.77 -21.20 2.62
C VAL A 133 -9.41 -20.36 3.73
N ASP A 134 -8.68 -19.35 4.23
CA ASP A 134 -9.21 -18.44 5.25
C ASP A 134 -10.42 -17.63 4.73
N GLU A 135 -10.38 -17.17 3.48
CA GLU A 135 -11.50 -16.48 2.83
C GLU A 135 -12.71 -17.40 2.65
N GLN A 136 -12.52 -18.67 2.25
CA GLN A 136 -13.62 -19.65 2.18
C GLN A 136 -14.29 -19.85 3.54
N LEU A 137 -13.50 -20.00 4.61
CA LEU A 137 -14.01 -20.14 5.97
C LEU A 137 -14.75 -18.87 6.44
N ALA A 138 -14.23 -17.69 6.10
CA ALA A 138 -14.87 -16.42 6.41
C ALA A 138 -16.24 -16.31 5.70
N VAL A 139 -16.31 -16.63 4.41
CA VAL A 139 -17.58 -16.66 3.66
C VAL A 139 -18.55 -17.66 4.28
N GLN A 140 -18.08 -18.87 4.62
CA GLN A 140 -18.96 -19.88 5.23
C GLN A 140 -19.54 -19.41 6.57
N LYS A 141 -18.75 -18.71 7.38
CA LYS A 141 -19.24 -18.12 8.62
C LYS A 141 -20.36 -17.11 8.37
N VAL A 142 -20.21 -16.25 7.36
CA VAL A 142 -21.22 -15.27 6.95
C VAL A 142 -22.50 -15.97 6.46
N ILE A 143 -22.38 -17.02 5.64
CA ILE A 143 -23.52 -17.83 5.18
C ILE A 143 -24.29 -18.41 6.37
N ASN A 144 -23.59 -18.95 7.36
CA ASN A 144 -24.23 -19.62 8.50
C ASN A 144 -25.09 -18.67 9.35
N THR A 145 -24.71 -17.39 9.44
CA THR A 145 -25.41 -16.38 10.24
C THR A 145 -26.28 -15.42 9.43
N GLY A 146 -26.13 -15.40 8.11
CA GLY A 146 -26.82 -14.47 7.21
C GLY A 146 -28.29 -14.78 6.99
N GLY A 147 -29.04 -13.77 6.52
CA GLY A 147 -30.39 -13.96 5.98
C GLY A 147 -30.38 -14.61 4.59
N PRO A 148 -31.56 -14.82 3.99
CA PRO A 148 -31.70 -15.51 2.70
C PRO A 148 -30.84 -14.92 1.58
N GLU A 149 -30.81 -13.60 1.42
CA GLU A 149 -30.04 -12.93 0.37
C GLU A 149 -28.53 -13.05 0.62
N VAL A 150 -28.09 -12.87 1.87
CA VAL A 150 -26.68 -13.05 2.27
C VAL A 150 -26.21 -14.49 1.99
N LYS A 151 -27.06 -15.48 2.29
CA LYS A 151 -26.77 -16.90 2.02
C LYS A 151 -26.59 -17.16 0.53
N ALA A 152 -27.53 -16.71 -0.29
CA ALA A 152 -27.49 -16.90 -1.74
C ALA A 152 -26.24 -16.27 -2.36
N ALA A 153 -25.92 -15.02 -1.98
CA ALA A 153 -24.72 -14.34 -2.48
C ALA A 153 -23.42 -14.97 -1.96
N GLY A 154 -23.40 -15.41 -0.71
CA GLY A 154 -22.26 -16.12 -0.14
C GLY A 154 -21.98 -17.43 -0.89
N GLN A 155 -23.02 -18.22 -1.18
CA GLN A 155 -22.90 -19.45 -1.98
C GLN A 155 -22.38 -19.16 -3.39
N ALA A 156 -22.97 -18.18 -4.08
CA ALA A 156 -22.50 -17.76 -5.41
C ALA A 156 -21.03 -17.30 -5.39
N SER A 157 -20.57 -16.65 -4.32
CA SER A 157 -19.16 -16.26 -4.17
C SER A 157 -18.20 -17.44 -3.99
N GLN A 158 -18.67 -18.55 -3.40
CA GLN A 158 -17.86 -19.76 -3.25
C GLN A 158 -17.75 -20.55 -4.56
N GLU A 159 -18.80 -20.53 -5.40
CA GLU A 159 -18.83 -21.22 -6.70
C GLU A 159 -18.01 -20.50 -7.78
N GLY A 160 -17.64 -19.24 -7.55
CA GLY A 160 -16.85 -18.43 -8.47
C GLY A 160 -15.33 -18.41 -8.20
N PRO A 161 -14.60 -17.59 -8.98
CA PRO A 161 -13.18 -17.32 -8.76
C PRO A 161 -12.89 -16.75 -7.35
N ALA A 162 -11.65 -16.89 -6.87
CA ALA A 162 -11.24 -16.38 -5.55
C ALA A 162 -11.54 -14.88 -5.34
N SER A 163 -11.43 -14.07 -6.40
CA SER A 163 -11.76 -12.65 -6.36
C SER A 163 -13.22 -12.38 -5.95
N TRP A 164 -14.15 -13.29 -6.23
CA TRP A 164 -15.57 -13.11 -5.86
C TRP A 164 -15.77 -13.22 -4.36
N ARG A 165 -15.03 -14.09 -3.67
CA ARG A 165 -15.05 -14.17 -2.19
C ARG A 165 -14.57 -12.87 -1.58
N GLN A 166 -13.51 -12.27 -2.12
CA GLN A 166 -13.01 -10.98 -1.65
C GLN A 166 -14.03 -9.87 -1.84
N VAL A 167 -14.65 -9.77 -3.02
CA VAL A 167 -15.71 -8.78 -3.29
C VAL A 167 -16.90 -8.98 -2.35
N PHE A 168 -17.32 -10.23 -2.13
CA PHE A 168 -18.42 -10.53 -1.21
C PHE A 168 -18.08 -10.16 0.24
N LEU A 169 -16.90 -10.51 0.73
CA LEU A 169 -16.46 -10.18 2.09
C LEU A 169 -16.30 -8.66 2.28
N ASN A 170 -15.82 -7.93 1.27
CA ASN A 170 -15.55 -6.51 1.41
C ASN A 170 -16.81 -5.65 1.30
N SER A 171 -17.76 -6.02 0.44
CA SER A 171 -18.95 -5.19 0.17
C SER A 171 -20.23 -5.99 -0.04
N GLY A 172 -20.17 -7.14 -0.71
CA GLY A 172 -21.36 -7.91 -1.10
C GLY A 172 -22.24 -8.33 0.08
N GLN A 173 -21.64 -8.85 1.16
CA GLN A 173 -22.38 -9.32 2.33
C GLN A 173 -23.23 -8.23 2.99
N TYR A 174 -22.76 -6.99 2.97
CA TYR A 174 -23.44 -5.86 3.59
C TYR A 174 -24.61 -5.37 2.73
N ALA A 175 -24.41 -5.31 1.41
CA ALA A 175 -25.47 -4.96 0.48
C ALA A 175 -26.62 -5.98 0.53
N THR A 176 -26.31 -7.27 0.64
CA THR A 176 -27.33 -8.32 0.76
C THR A 176 -28.00 -8.34 2.12
N ALA A 177 -27.26 -8.05 3.21
CA ALA A 177 -27.86 -7.91 4.54
C ALA A 177 -28.86 -6.75 4.60
N GLN A 178 -28.57 -5.63 3.91
CA GLN A 178 -29.52 -4.53 3.78
C GLN A 178 -30.82 -4.98 3.07
N ARG A 179 -30.72 -5.78 2.00
CA ARG A 179 -31.90 -6.32 1.31
C ARG A 179 -32.72 -7.26 2.19
N ASP A 180 -32.06 -8.10 2.99
CA ASP A 180 -32.74 -8.93 3.99
C ASP A 180 -33.51 -8.06 5.00
N ALA A 181 -32.92 -6.95 5.45
CA ALA A 181 -33.55 -6.00 6.36
C ALA A 181 -34.76 -5.28 5.74
N ASP A 182 -34.61 -4.82 4.49
CA ASP A 182 -35.68 -4.15 3.75
C ASP A 182 -36.88 -5.11 3.54
N THR A 183 -36.59 -6.37 3.22
CA THR A 183 -37.60 -7.42 3.07
C THR A 183 -38.33 -7.68 4.40
N ALA A 184 -37.60 -7.72 5.51
CA ALA A 184 -38.19 -7.87 6.83
C ALA A 184 -39.07 -6.68 7.25
N ALA A 185 -38.61 -5.45 6.97
CA ALA A 185 -39.38 -4.24 7.21
C ALA A 185 -40.69 -4.24 6.41
N HIS A 186 -40.62 -4.62 5.14
CA HIS A 186 -41.81 -4.77 4.31
C HIS A 186 -42.77 -5.82 4.90
N ALA A 187 -42.27 -6.99 5.29
CA ALA A 187 -43.08 -8.04 5.90
C ALA A 187 -43.76 -7.56 7.20
N ALA A 188 -43.08 -6.80 8.05
CA ALA A 188 -43.65 -6.25 9.28
C ALA A 188 -44.76 -5.21 9.01
N VAL A 189 -44.60 -4.36 7.99
CA VAL A 189 -45.64 -3.42 7.57
C VAL A 189 -46.89 -4.18 7.11
N ILE A 190 -46.73 -5.23 6.30
CA ILE A 190 -47.85 -6.08 5.85
C ILE A 190 -48.51 -6.78 7.04
N ALA A 191 -47.74 -7.38 7.94
CA ALA A 191 -48.25 -8.05 9.13
C ALA A 191 -49.09 -7.09 10.01
N ARG A 192 -48.63 -5.85 10.18
CA ARG A 192 -49.39 -4.80 10.88
C ARG A 192 -50.73 -4.52 10.20
N HIS A 193 -50.75 -4.36 8.89
CA HIS A 193 -52.00 -4.09 8.16
C HIS A 193 -52.98 -5.28 8.25
N VAL A 194 -52.47 -6.51 8.15
CA VAL A 194 -53.28 -7.72 8.33
C VAL A 194 -53.85 -7.80 9.75
N ALA A 195 -53.04 -7.51 10.78
CA ALA A 195 -53.49 -7.51 12.16
C ALA A 195 -54.53 -6.42 12.45
N GLN A 196 -54.37 -5.21 11.88
CA GLN A 196 -55.37 -4.15 11.98
C GLN A 196 -56.71 -4.54 11.33
N ALA A 197 -56.66 -5.20 10.16
CA ALA A 197 -57.86 -5.70 9.50
C ALA A 197 -58.53 -6.82 10.30
N ALA A 198 -57.75 -7.77 10.81
CA ALA A 198 -58.22 -8.86 11.66
C ALA A 198 -58.84 -8.34 12.96
N GLN A 199 -58.20 -7.38 13.62
CA GLN A 199 -58.73 -6.73 14.82
C GLN A 199 -60.07 -6.05 14.53
N THR A 200 -60.16 -5.29 13.42
CA THR A 200 -61.41 -4.62 13.01
C THR A 200 -62.53 -5.63 12.77
N ALA A 201 -62.25 -6.70 12.03
CA ALA A 201 -63.23 -7.76 11.76
C ALA A 201 -63.67 -8.48 13.05
N ALA A 202 -62.72 -8.82 13.91
CA ALA A 202 -62.97 -9.48 15.18
C ALA A 202 -63.81 -8.62 16.14
N THR A 203 -63.55 -7.32 16.23
CA THR A 203 -64.38 -6.38 17.02
C THR A 203 -65.79 -6.25 16.43
N ALA A 204 -65.93 -6.24 15.09
CA ALA A 204 -67.24 -6.24 14.44
C ALA A 204 -68.02 -7.53 14.75
N HIS A 205 -67.37 -8.70 14.68
CA HIS A 205 -67.96 -9.99 15.05
C HIS A 205 -68.32 -10.06 16.55
N GLU A 206 -67.44 -9.58 17.43
CA GLU A 206 -67.74 -9.48 18.86
C GLU A 206 -69.00 -8.65 19.10
N THR A 207 -69.08 -7.47 18.49
CA THR A 207 -70.23 -6.55 18.64
C THR A 207 -71.51 -7.18 18.11
N ALA A 208 -71.46 -7.84 16.95
CA ALA A 208 -72.60 -8.55 16.37
C ALA A 208 -73.05 -9.73 17.24
N ASN A 209 -72.11 -10.53 17.74
CA ASN A 209 -72.39 -11.66 18.61
C ASN A 209 -72.98 -11.21 19.96
N ARG A 210 -72.49 -10.09 20.52
CA ARG A 210 -73.08 -9.48 21.72
C ARG A 210 -74.50 -8.98 21.46
N ALA A 211 -74.76 -8.35 20.32
CA ALA A 211 -76.12 -7.95 19.95
C ALA A 211 -77.07 -9.16 19.83
N SER A 212 -76.63 -10.25 19.20
CA SER A 212 -77.38 -11.51 19.14
C SER A 212 -77.58 -12.16 20.51
N GLU A 213 -76.58 -12.11 21.39
CA GLU A 213 -76.72 -12.55 22.78
C GLU A 213 -77.83 -11.77 23.49
N PHE A 214 -77.80 -10.43 23.43
CA PHE A 214 -78.82 -9.60 24.07
C PHE A 214 -80.22 -9.87 23.53
N ALA A 215 -80.36 -10.06 22.21
CA ALA A 215 -81.63 -10.43 21.59
C ALA A 215 -82.14 -11.79 22.08
N ALA A 216 -81.29 -12.82 22.11
CA ALA A 216 -81.65 -14.15 22.60
C ALA A 216 -82.04 -14.12 24.09
N ARG A 217 -81.34 -13.34 24.92
CA ARG A 217 -81.72 -13.13 26.33
C ARG A 217 -83.09 -12.47 26.45
N ALA A 218 -83.37 -11.44 25.66
CA ALA A 218 -84.67 -10.76 25.64
C ALA A 218 -85.82 -11.69 25.21
N SER A 219 -85.54 -12.70 24.38
CA SER A 219 -86.49 -13.74 23.96
C SER A 219 -86.55 -14.96 24.89
N ASN A 220 -85.90 -14.94 26.06
CA ASN A 220 -85.80 -16.07 27.00
C ASN A 220 -85.13 -17.35 26.43
N ALA A 221 -84.25 -17.21 25.43
CA ALA A 221 -83.50 -18.31 24.82
C ALA A 221 -82.08 -18.43 25.42
N SER A 222 -81.97 -18.78 26.70
CA SER A 222 -80.69 -18.73 27.45
C SER A 222 -79.57 -19.58 26.84
N ALA A 223 -79.86 -20.79 26.36
CA ALA A 223 -78.83 -21.66 25.77
C ALA A 223 -78.23 -21.08 24.49
N GLU A 224 -79.05 -20.38 23.69
CA GLU A 224 -78.61 -19.70 22.48
C GLU A 224 -77.78 -18.45 22.83
N ALA A 225 -78.23 -17.67 23.82
CA ALA A 225 -77.47 -16.54 24.34
C ALA A 225 -76.06 -16.95 24.82
N ASP A 226 -75.94 -18.06 25.55
CA ASP A 226 -74.64 -18.56 26.00
C ASP A 226 -73.76 -19.07 24.84
N GLY A 227 -74.37 -19.48 23.72
CA GLY A 227 -73.67 -19.77 22.47
C GLY A 227 -73.06 -18.51 21.84
N TRP A 228 -73.87 -17.45 21.70
CA TRP A 228 -73.43 -16.15 21.18
C TRP A 228 -72.36 -15.49 22.06
N ALA A 229 -72.51 -15.57 23.38
CA ALA A 229 -71.51 -15.07 24.34
C ALA A 229 -70.13 -15.74 24.14
N ARG A 230 -70.11 -17.08 23.93
CA ARG A 230 -68.87 -17.81 23.64
C ARG A 230 -68.24 -17.39 22.31
N GLN A 231 -69.04 -17.19 21.27
CA GLN A 231 -68.53 -16.71 19.98
C GLN A 231 -67.95 -15.28 20.08
N ALA A 232 -68.57 -14.41 20.88
CA ALA A 232 -68.03 -13.07 21.16
C ALA A 232 -66.66 -13.14 21.84
N GLU A 233 -66.50 -14.00 22.85
CA GLU A 233 -65.20 -14.15 23.54
C GLU A 233 -64.14 -14.77 22.62
N ASN A 234 -64.50 -15.73 21.77
CA ASN A 234 -63.59 -16.28 20.77
C ASN A 234 -63.11 -15.21 19.79
N SER A 235 -64.01 -14.36 19.29
CA SER A 235 -63.66 -13.25 18.38
C SER A 235 -62.68 -12.28 19.05
N LYS A 236 -62.92 -11.93 20.31
CA LYS A 236 -62.01 -11.10 21.10
C LYS A 236 -60.62 -11.74 21.27
N ASN A 237 -60.56 -13.04 21.51
CA ASN A 237 -59.29 -13.76 21.61
C ASN A 237 -58.52 -13.79 20.28
N GLU A 238 -59.20 -13.96 19.15
CA GLU A 238 -58.60 -13.87 17.81
C GLU A 238 -58.00 -12.47 17.57
N ALA A 239 -58.70 -11.41 17.97
CA ALA A 239 -58.19 -10.04 17.87
C ALA A 239 -56.88 -9.86 18.66
N ALA A 240 -56.84 -10.38 19.89
CA ALA A 240 -55.66 -10.31 20.75
C ALA A 240 -54.47 -11.09 20.16
N GLN A 241 -54.73 -12.28 19.60
CA GLN A 241 -53.69 -13.08 18.94
C GLN A 241 -53.12 -12.37 17.71
N ALA A 242 -53.97 -11.76 16.87
CA ALA A 242 -53.52 -10.98 15.71
C ALA A 242 -52.65 -9.79 16.12
N ALA A 243 -53.02 -9.08 17.19
CA ALA A 243 -52.23 -7.98 17.74
C ALA A 243 -50.85 -8.44 18.23
N ASN A 244 -50.78 -9.56 18.96
CA ASN A 244 -49.52 -10.12 19.45
C ASN A 244 -48.61 -10.55 18.28
N ALA A 245 -49.16 -11.24 17.28
CA ALA A 245 -48.38 -11.65 16.10
C ALA A 245 -47.80 -10.45 15.34
N SER A 246 -48.54 -9.33 15.25
CA SER A 246 -48.01 -8.09 14.67
C SER A 246 -46.93 -7.46 15.52
N ALA A 247 -47.05 -7.50 16.86
CA ALA A 247 -46.03 -6.97 17.75
C ALA A 247 -44.72 -7.75 17.63
N ASP A 248 -44.79 -9.09 17.57
CA ASP A 248 -43.64 -9.96 17.37
C ASP A 248 -42.95 -9.72 16.02
N ALA A 249 -43.74 -9.56 14.94
CA ALA A 249 -43.21 -9.24 13.61
C ALA A 249 -42.51 -7.87 13.59
N ALA A 250 -43.08 -6.87 14.26
CA ALA A 250 -42.48 -5.55 14.38
C ALA A 250 -41.18 -5.58 15.18
N GLN A 251 -41.13 -6.31 16.29
CA GLN A 251 -39.92 -6.47 17.10
C GLN A 251 -38.80 -7.14 16.30
N LYS A 252 -39.12 -8.24 15.60
CA LYS A 252 -38.14 -8.94 14.75
C LYS A 252 -37.58 -8.04 13.65
N SER A 253 -38.42 -7.22 13.01
CA SER A 253 -37.98 -6.25 12.02
C SER A 253 -37.08 -5.17 12.63
N ALA A 254 -37.41 -4.67 13.82
CA ALA A 254 -36.58 -3.70 14.53
C ALA A 254 -35.20 -4.29 14.87
N ASP A 255 -35.15 -5.52 15.38
CA ASP A 255 -33.88 -6.21 15.71
C ASP A 255 -33.00 -6.40 14.47
N GLN A 256 -33.60 -6.80 13.34
CA GLN A 256 -32.89 -6.95 12.06
C GLN A 256 -32.39 -5.63 11.48
N ALA A 257 -33.17 -4.54 11.64
CA ALA A 257 -32.75 -3.21 11.24
C ALA A 257 -31.55 -2.73 12.07
N VAL A 258 -31.54 -2.97 13.38
CA VAL A 258 -30.40 -2.66 14.25
C VAL A 258 -29.15 -3.44 13.84
N ALA A 259 -29.27 -4.75 13.60
CA ALA A 259 -28.16 -5.58 13.15
C ALA A 259 -27.59 -5.10 11.81
N SER A 260 -28.45 -4.75 10.86
CA SER A 260 -28.05 -4.27 9.54
C SER A 260 -27.38 -2.91 9.61
N ALA A 261 -27.88 -2.01 10.45
CA ALA A 261 -27.24 -0.72 10.69
C ALA A 261 -25.85 -0.86 11.33
N GLN A 262 -25.66 -1.82 12.25
CA GLN A 262 -24.35 -2.12 12.83
C GLN A 262 -23.38 -2.66 11.77
N GLN A 263 -23.83 -3.60 10.93
CA GLN A 263 -23.04 -4.14 9.83
C GLN A 263 -22.64 -3.06 8.81
N ALA A 264 -23.57 -2.17 8.43
CA ALA A 264 -23.29 -1.07 7.54
C ALA A 264 -22.22 -0.11 8.10
N ARG A 265 -22.25 0.17 9.41
CA ARG A 265 -21.21 0.98 10.08
C ARG A 265 -19.85 0.30 10.05
N GLN A 266 -19.79 -1.02 10.26
CA GLN A 266 -18.54 -1.78 10.17
C GLN A 266 -17.98 -1.75 8.74
N ALA A 267 -18.83 -1.95 7.73
CA ALA A 267 -18.46 -1.86 6.32
C ALA A 267 -17.90 -0.48 5.97
N GLN A 268 -18.56 0.59 6.43
CA GLN A 268 -18.09 1.96 6.22
C GLN A 268 -16.71 2.19 6.85
N GLN A 269 -16.48 1.70 8.07
CA GLN A 269 -15.18 1.83 8.74
C GLN A 269 -14.07 1.07 7.99
N ALA A 270 -14.35 -0.15 7.52
CA ALA A 270 -13.42 -0.91 6.70
C ALA A 270 -13.08 -0.18 5.39
N ALA A 271 -14.10 0.31 4.68
CA ALA A 271 -13.91 1.06 3.44
C ALA A 271 -13.09 2.35 3.65
N LEU A 272 -13.27 3.06 4.77
CA LEU A 272 -12.46 4.23 5.12
C LEU A 272 -10.99 3.86 5.40
N ALA A 273 -10.73 2.71 6.04
CA ALA A 273 -9.38 2.23 6.26
C ALA A 273 -8.69 1.88 4.94
N ASP A 274 -9.38 1.17 4.05
CA ASP A 274 -8.88 0.82 2.72
C ASP A 274 -8.61 2.07 1.87
N ALA A 275 -9.50 3.07 1.92
CA ALA A 275 -9.29 4.34 1.21
C ALA A 275 -8.02 5.06 1.68
N ARG A 276 -7.75 5.10 2.99
CA ARG A 276 -6.53 5.70 3.54
C ARG A 276 -5.27 4.93 3.15
N ALA A 277 -5.35 3.59 3.12
CA ALA A 277 -4.24 2.76 2.67
C ALA A 277 -3.94 3.02 1.19
N ALA A 278 -4.98 3.08 0.35
CA ALA A 278 -4.85 3.39 -1.08
C ALA A 278 -4.28 4.80 -1.32
N GLU A 279 -4.70 5.79 -0.55
CA GLU A 279 -4.14 7.14 -0.60
C GLU A 279 -2.65 7.17 -0.25
N THR A 280 -2.26 6.43 0.79
CA THR A 280 -0.85 6.28 1.18
C THR A 280 -0.03 5.67 0.05
N SER A 281 -0.51 4.59 -0.57
CA SER A 281 0.15 3.96 -1.72
C SER A 281 0.23 4.90 -2.93
N ALA A 282 -0.83 5.67 -3.21
CA ALA A 282 -0.84 6.65 -4.29
C ALA A 282 0.20 7.76 -4.05
N ASN A 283 0.33 8.25 -2.82
CA ASN A 283 1.34 9.24 -2.46
C ASN A 283 2.77 8.69 -2.63
N GLN A 284 3.01 7.45 -2.19
CA GLN A 284 4.31 6.78 -2.40
C GLN A 284 4.64 6.61 -3.89
N ALA A 285 3.65 6.26 -4.71
CA ALA A 285 3.82 6.15 -6.16
C ALA A 285 4.14 7.52 -6.78
N ARG A 286 3.46 8.61 -6.38
CA ARG A 286 3.75 9.97 -6.84
C ARG A 286 5.17 10.41 -6.49
N THR A 287 5.61 10.17 -5.26
CA THR A 287 6.99 10.51 -4.85
C THR A 287 8.00 9.72 -5.67
N SER A 288 7.73 8.44 -5.94
CA SER A 288 8.60 7.61 -6.77
C SER A 288 8.66 8.11 -8.22
N ALA A 289 7.52 8.52 -8.78
CA ALA A 289 7.46 9.12 -10.11
C ALA A 289 8.20 10.48 -10.19
N SER A 290 8.09 11.32 -9.16
CA SER A 290 8.85 12.58 -9.08
C SER A 290 10.35 12.33 -9.11
N ARG A 291 10.85 11.42 -8.27
CA ARG A 291 12.27 11.04 -8.26
C ARG A 291 12.72 10.54 -9.62
N ALA A 292 11.91 9.70 -10.27
CA ALA A 292 12.22 9.20 -11.62
C ALA A 292 12.36 10.34 -12.65
N ASN A 293 11.52 11.38 -12.57
CA ASN A 293 11.64 12.56 -13.43
C ASN A 293 12.89 13.40 -13.13
N ASP A 294 13.24 13.56 -11.84
CA ASP A 294 14.46 14.27 -11.44
C ASP A 294 15.70 13.55 -11.99
N TYR A 295 15.76 12.23 -11.87
CA TYR A 295 16.84 11.42 -12.48
C TYR A 295 16.86 11.53 -14.00
N ALA A 296 15.70 11.55 -14.67
CA ALA A 296 15.63 11.74 -16.12
C ALA A 296 16.21 13.10 -16.54
N ALA A 297 15.91 14.17 -15.80
CA ALA A 297 16.46 15.49 -16.04
C ALA A 297 17.99 15.54 -15.81
N THR A 298 18.47 14.88 -14.75
CA THR A 298 19.90 14.72 -14.50
C THR A 298 20.59 13.92 -15.61
N ALA A 299 19.98 12.83 -16.08
CA ALA A 299 20.49 12.03 -17.19
C ALA A 299 20.60 12.84 -18.49
N GLN A 300 19.58 13.66 -18.79
CA GLN A 300 19.61 14.57 -19.94
C GLN A 300 20.76 15.59 -19.82
N THR A 301 20.96 16.15 -18.63
CA THR A 301 22.08 17.07 -18.36
C THR A 301 23.43 16.40 -18.62
N TYR A 302 23.63 15.17 -18.16
CA TYR A 302 24.86 14.42 -18.44
C TYR A 302 25.01 14.09 -19.92
N ALA A 303 23.93 13.76 -20.62
CA ALA A 303 23.96 13.51 -22.07
C ALA A 303 24.36 14.78 -22.84
N ASP A 304 23.85 15.95 -22.44
CA ASP A 304 24.20 17.24 -23.04
C ASP A 304 25.66 17.63 -22.75
N GLN A 305 26.16 17.37 -21.54
CA GLN A 305 27.56 17.55 -21.18
C GLN A 305 28.48 16.62 -21.98
N ALA A 306 28.14 15.34 -22.09
CA ALA A 306 28.90 14.37 -22.89
C ALA A 306 28.96 14.79 -24.36
N ARG A 307 27.84 15.26 -24.93
CA ARG A 307 27.78 15.80 -26.29
C ARG A 307 28.63 17.06 -26.44
N ALA A 308 28.62 17.96 -25.46
CA ALA A 308 29.48 19.15 -25.46
C ALA A 308 30.97 18.75 -25.41
N SER A 309 31.32 17.72 -24.64
CA SER A 309 32.67 17.14 -24.61
C SER A 309 33.05 16.48 -25.92
N GLU A 310 32.15 15.74 -26.59
CA GLU A 310 32.38 15.16 -27.92
C GLU A 310 32.61 16.25 -28.98
N LEU A 311 31.79 17.30 -28.99
CA LEU A 311 31.95 18.45 -29.90
C LEU A 311 33.27 19.20 -29.63
N ALA A 312 33.64 19.39 -28.36
CA ALA A 312 34.93 19.95 -27.98
C ALA A 312 36.11 19.03 -28.36
N ALA A 313 35.90 17.72 -28.34
CA ALA A 313 36.83 16.68 -28.78
C ALA A 313 36.82 16.43 -30.29
N GLY A 314 36.16 17.28 -31.09
CA GLY A 314 36.17 17.32 -32.55
C GLY A 314 37.54 17.60 -33.20
N LYS A 315 38.63 17.05 -32.63
CA LYS A 315 39.99 16.98 -33.17
C LYS A 315 40.60 15.57 -33.17
N SER A 316 40.02 14.57 -32.50
CA SER A 316 40.28 13.13 -32.77
C SER A 316 39.25 12.24 -32.06
N ALA A 317 38.50 11.44 -32.81
CA ALA A 317 37.38 10.62 -32.32
C ALA A 317 37.80 9.51 -31.33
N ASP A 318 39.04 9.01 -31.41
CA ASP A 318 39.56 7.97 -30.53
C ASP A 318 39.87 8.50 -29.11
N ASP A 319 40.29 9.77 -29.00
CA ASP A 319 40.54 10.45 -27.73
C ASP A 319 39.22 10.86 -27.05
N ALA A 320 38.18 11.18 -27.83
CA ALA A 320 36.84 11.48 -27.33
C ALA A 320 36.18 10.26 -26.67
N ALA A 321 36.34 9.07 -27.25
CA ALA A 321 35.85 7.81 -26.68
C ALA A 321 36.60 7.45 -25.38
N ALA A 322 37.92 7.62 -25.34
CA ALA A 322 38.72 7.39 -24.13
C ALA A 322 38.38 8.39 -23.01
N ALA A 323 38.23 9.69 -23.34
CA ALA A 323 37.84 10.72 -22.37
C ALA A 323 36.40 10.56 -21.88
N SER A 324 35.48 10.08 -22.73
CA SER A 324 34.11 9.74 -22.33
C SER A 324 34.08 8.53 -21.38
N GLU A 325 34.89 7.50 -21.63
CA GLU A 325 35.03 6.35 -20.73
C GLU A 325 35.71 6.73 -19.40
N ASP A 326 36.73 7.59 -19.42
CA ASP A 326 37.38 8.08 -18.20
C ASP A 326 36.47 9.03 -17.41
N ALA A 327 35.69 9.89 -18.07
CA ALA A 327 34.71 10.75 -17.42
C ALA A 327 33.56 9.95 -16.81
N LYS A 328 33.09 8.88 -17.48
CA LYS A 328 32.09 7.96 -16.94
C LYS A 328 32.62 7.15 -15.76
N LYS A 329 33.86 6.65 -15.84
CA LYS A 329 34.53 5.99 -14.71
C LYS A 329 34.73 6.94 -13.53
N PHE A 330 35.17 8.16 -13.79
CA PHE A 330 35.34 9.17 -12.75
C PHE A 330 34.01 9.59 -12.11
N ALA A 331 32.95 9.78 -12.91
CA ALA A 331 31.61 10.07 -12.40
C ALA A 331 31.05 8.89 -11.59
N ALA A 332 31.28 7.65 -12.03
CA ALA A 332 30.90 6.45 -11.28
C ALA A 332 31.72 6.29 -9.98
N GLU A 333 33.04 6.53 -10.02
CA GLU A 333 33.93 6.50 -8.85
C GLU A 333 33.58 7.59 -7.84
N GLN A 334 33.14 8.77 -8.30
CA GLN A 334 32.71 9.86 -7.43
C GLN A 334 31.31 9.65 -6.85
N LEU A 335 30.36 9.11 -7.61
CA LEU A 335 29.07 8.63 -7.07
C LEU A 335 29.28 7.53 -6.01
N GLN A 336 30.24 6.64 -6.22
CA GLN A 336 30.62 5.63 -5.22
C GLN A 336 31.38 6.22 -4.02
N ALA A 337 32.18 7.28 -4.21
CA ALA A 337 32.83 8.00 -3.11
C ALA A 337 31.82 8.79 -2.27
N GLU A 338 30.84 9.42 -2.89
CA GLU A 338 29.74 10.12 -2.22
C GLU A 338 28.82 9.14 -1.48
N GLY A 339 28.54 7.96 -2.05
CA GLY A 339 27.86 6.87 -1.35
C GLY A 339 28.64 6.37 -0.12
N ARG A 340 29.98 6.34 -0.19
CA ARG A 340 30.86 6.02 0.96
C ARG A 340 30.88 7.13 2.01
N GLN A 341 30.82 8.40 1.61
CA GLN A 341 30.70 9.54 2.53
C GLN A 341 29.32 9.62 3.19
N ARG A 342 28.22 9.43 2.45
CA ARG A 342 26.87 9.34 3.04
C ARG A 342 26.75 8.17 4.01
N LYS A 343 27.47 7.06 3.78
CA LYS A 343 27.61 5.97 4.75
C LYS A 343 28.41 6.42 5.98
N ALA A 344 29.52 7.11 5.83
CA ALA A 344 30.29 7.65 6.95
C ALA A 344 29.47 8.67 7.77
N ASP A 345 28.65 9.48 7.11
CA ASP A 345 27.75 10.46 7.75
C ASP A 345 26.54 9.77 8.40
N ALA A 346 25.97 8.73 7.79
CA ALA A 346 24.90 7.93 8.39
C ALA A 346 25.39 7.06 9.57
N ASP A 347 26.63 6.55 9.51
CA ASP A 347 27.29 5.81 10.60
C ASP A 347 27.78 6.77 11.72
N ALA A 348 28.07 8.04 11.40
CA ALA A 348 28.36 9.09 12.38
C ALA A 348 27.08 9.67 13.04
N VAL A 349 25.93 9.65 12.35
CA VAL A 349 24.60 10.03 12.88
C VAL A 349 23.89 8.81 13.49
N GLY A 350 24.64 8.05 14.29
CA GLY A 350 24.09 7.08 15.22
C GLY A 350 23.41 7.82 16.38
N THR A 351 22.07 7.80 16.40
CA THR A 351 21.17 8.20 17.50
C THR A 351 21.19 9.68 17.93
N GLY A 352 20.26 10.49 17.41
CA GLY A 352 19.90 11.76 18.04
C GLY A 352 19.18 12.74 17.11
N ASN A 353 17.85 12.73 17.11
CA ASN A 353 17.09 13.93 16.71
C ASN A 353 17.42 15.04 17.71
N VAL A 354 17.91 16.19 17.28
CA VAL A 354 17.99 17.36 18.17
C VAL A 354 17.43 18.61 17.52
N THR A 355 16.50 19.20 18.24
CA THR A 355 15.66 20.37 17.94
C THR A 355 16.30 21.65 18.49
N VAL A 356 15.57 22.77 18.34
CA VAL A 356 15.84 24.19 18.70
C VAL A 356 16.60 24.48 20.02
N ASP A 357 16.78 23.49 20.90
CA ASP A 357 17.50 23.62 22.18
C ASP A 357 19.04 23.71 22.02
N ASP A 358 19.61 23.20 20.93
CA ASP A 358 21.07 23.20 20.72
C ASP A 358 21.67 24.58 20.43
N GLU A 359 20.95 25.44 19.70
CA GLU A 359 21.44 26.80 19.43
C GLU A 359 21.42 27.67 20.70
N ALA A 360 20.50 27.41 21.63
CA ALA A 360 20.44 28.08 22.93
C ALA A 360 21.60 27.63 23.83
N ALA A 361 21.96 26.34 23.80
CA ALA A 361 23.10 25.80 24.52
C ALA A 361 24.45 26.31 23.98
N LEU A 362 24.61 26.37 22.65
CA LEU A 362 25.84 26.88 22.01
C LEU A 362 26.05 28.37 22.29
N ARG A 363 24.97 29.17 22.32
CA ARG A 363 25.04 30.59 22.68
C ARG A 363 25.45 30.81 24.14
N ALA A 364 25.07 29.91 25.04
CA ALA A 364 25.39 29.99 26.47
C ALA A 364 26.87 29.62 26.77
N VAL A 365 27.48 28.75 25.98
CA VAL A 365 28.85 28.26 26.22
C VAL A 365 29.90 29.04 25.42
N GLY A 366 29.59 29.45 24.18
CA GLY A 366 30.57 30.04 23.27
C GLY A 366 30.18 31.40 22.68
N GLY A 367 29.04 31.98 23.09
CA GLY A 367 28.53 33.23 22.54
C GLY A 367 28.02 33.11 21.09
N GLN A 368 27.65 34.24 20.49
CA GLN A 368 27.00 34.27 19.17
C GLN A 368 27.92 33.80 18.04
N GLU A 369 29.24 33.94 18.20
CA GLU A 369 30.23 33.53 17.19
C GLU A 369 30.31 32.01 17.02
N LEU A 370 30.12 31.25 18.10
CA LEU A 370 30.08 29.78 18.03
C LEU A 370 28.78 29.30 17.35
N VAL A 371 27.68 30.02 17.55
CA VAL A 371 26.41 29.77 16.86
C VAL A 371 26.52 30.11 15.38
N ASP A 372 27.22 31.18 15.02
CA ASP A 372 27.44 31.56 13.63
C ASP A 372 28.39 30.59 12.92
N GLN A 373 29.40 30.06 13.60
CA GLN A 373 30.25 28.97 13.09
C GLN A 373 29.47 27.67 12.91
N TYR A 374 28.59 27.32 13.85
CA TYR A 374 27.71 26.16 13.73
C TYR A 374 26.72 26.29 12.58
N ARG A 375 26.07 27.44 12.42
CA ARG A 375 25.19 27.73 11.26
C ARG A 375 25.94 27.76 9.95
N LYS A 376 27.16 28.29 9.94
CA LYS A 376 28.04 28.27 8.76
C LYS A 376 28.42 26.83 8.40
N ALA A 377 28.77 26.00 9.37
CA ALA A 377 29.04 24.58 9.15
C ALA A 377 27.79 23.81 8.67
N GLN A 378 26.60 24.13 9.17
CA GLN A 378 25.33 23.56 8.69
C GLN A 378 25.00 24.01 7.26
N ALA A 379 25.23 25.29 6.95
CA ALA A 379 25.07 25.84 5.60
C ALA A 379 26.09 25.25 4.63
N ASP A 380 27.34 25.01 5.08
CA ASP A 380 28.39 24.38 4.31
C ASP A 380 28.17 22.87 4.13
N ALA A 381 27.55 22.18 5.11
CA ALA A 381 27.12 20.78 4.99
C ALA A 381 25.90 20.60 4.07
N ASN A 382 25.05 21.62 3.93
CA ASN A 382 23.92 21.64 2.99
C ASN A 382 24.29 22.15 1.58
N LYS A 383 25.55 22.54 1.33
CA LYS A 383 26.01 22.85 -0.03
C LYS A 383 26.21 21.55 -0.80
N SER A 384 25.40 21.35 -1.83
CA SER A 384 25.59 20.23 -2.75
C SER A 384 26.84 20.44 -3.61
N ILE A 385 27.33 19.36 -4.22
CA ILE A 385 28.47 19.35 -5.15
C ILE A 385 28.31 20.37 -6.30
N PHE A 386 27.07 20.78 -6.63
CA PHE A 386 26.79 21.84 -7.60
C PHE A 386 27.37 23.20 -7.19
N ASP A 387 27.34 23.57 -5.91
CA ASP A 387 27.88 24.86 -5.44
C ASP A 387 29.41 24.87 -5.46
N TRP A 388 30.06 23.72 -5.22
CA TRP A 388 31.51 23.60 -5.30
C TRP A 388 32.03 23.60 -6.75
N ILE A 389 31.29 22.98 -7.67
CA ILE A 389 31.62 22.94 -9.11
C ILE A 389 31.41 24.31 -9.75
N ILE A 390 30.38 25.07 -9.38
CA ILE A 390 30.19 26.46 -9.86
C ILE A 390 31.35 27.35 -9.38
N GLN A 391 31.87 27.09 -8.18
CA GLN A 391 32.92 27.89 -7.56
C GLN A 391 34.35 27.52 -8.02
N ASN A 392 34.60 26.26 -8.41
CA ASN A 392 35.95 25.76 -8.73
C ASN A 392 36.09 25.17 -10.15
N GLY A 393 35.01 25.07 -10.92
CA GLY A 393 34.98 24.42 -12.23
C GLY A 393 35.91 25.04 -13.29
N GLY A 394 36.21 26.34 -13.17
CA GLY A 394 37.19 26.99 -14.03
C GLY A 394 38.64 26.53 -13.77
N GLN A 395 38.98 26.23 -12.51
CA GLN A 395 40.34 25.83 -12.12
C GLN A 395 40.64 24.37 -12.51
N ILE A 396 39.64 23.50 -12.37
CA ILE A 396 39.74 22.07 -12.68
C ILE A 396 39.98 21.82 -14.17
N LEU A 397 39.33 22.61 -15.04
CA LEU A 397 39.55 22.55 -16.48
C LEU A 397 40.97 23.03 -16.84
N VAL A 398 41.49 24.06 -16.18
CA VAL A 398 42.86 24.54 -16.41
C VAL A 398 43.90 23.50 -15.99
N ASP A 399 43.73 22.83 -14.85
CA ASP A 399 44.67 21.81 -14.38
C ASP A 399 44.64 20.54 -15.24
N LEU A 400 43.47 20.18 -15.80
CA LEU A 400 43.33 19.04 -16.71
C LEU A 400 43.94 19.30 -18.09
N PHE A 401 43.87 20.54 -18.61
CA PHE A 401 44.47 20.90 -19.89
C PHE A 401 45.96 21.27 -19.80
N ALA A 402 46.45 21.79 -18.67
CA ALA A 402 47.85 22.14 -18.48
C ALA A 402 48.71 21.00 -17.88
N GLY A 403 48.10 20.02 -17.21
CA GLY A 403 48.79 18.93 -16.50
C GLY A 403 49.16 17.70 -17.34
N GLY A 404 48.88 17.73 -18.65
CA GLY A 404 49.36 16.72 -19.59
C GLY A 404 50.89 16.70 -19.58
N ILE A 405 51.46 15.67 -18.95
CA ILE A 405 52.90 15.36 -18.76
C ILE A 405 53.47 15.87 -17.41
N LYS A 406 53.46 14.96 -16.42
CA LYS A 406 54.11 14.96 -15.09
C LYS A 406 53.37 15.66 -13.94
N ARG A 407 52.62 14.85 -13.15
CA ARG A 407 52.88 14.52 -11.72
C ARG A 407 51.65 13.84 -11.09
N ALA A 408 51.57 12.52 -11.15
CA ALA A 408 50.57 11.72 -10.43
C ALA A 408 51.11 11.12 -9.11
N SER A 409 52.14 11.71 -8.49
CA SER A 409 52.78 11.08 -7.32
C SER A 409 53.16 12.03 -6.18
N THR A 410 52.54 13.22 -6.04
CA THR A 410 52.95 14.15 -4.97
C THR A 410 51.81 14.79 -4.17
N ILE A 411 50.53 14.68 -4.57
CA ILE A 411 49.45 15.34 -3.82
C ILE A 411 48.88 14.47 -2.67
N LEU A 412 49.18 13.16 -2.62
CA LEU A 412 48.75 12.31 -1.50
C LEU A 412 49.66 12.35 -0.26
N ALA A 413 50.74 13.13 -0.26
CA ALA A 413 51.71 13.15 0.84
C ALA A 413 51.62 14.36 1.78
N LEU A 414 50.63 15.26 1.63
CA LEU A 414 50.53 16.48 2.46
C LEU A 414 49.19 16.70 3.19
N SER A 415 48.39 15.65 3.40
CA SER A 415 47.17 15.76 4.22
C SER A 415 47.03 14.67 5.30
N ILE A 416 48.16 14.07 5.72
CA ILE A 416 48.25 13.25 6.94
C ILE A 416 49.48 13.69 7.77
N ALA A 417 49.54 14.98 8.09
CA ALA A 417 50.42 15.52 9.13
C ALA A 417 49.65 16.50 9.99
#